data_AF-A0A5Q0BKX2-F1
#
_entry.id   AF-A0A5Q0BKX2-F1
#
_cell.length_a   1.000
_cell.length_b   1.000
_cell.length_c   1.000
_cell.angle_alpha   90.00
_cell.angle_beta   90.00
_cell.angle_gamma   90.00
#
_symmetry.space_group_name_H-M   'P 1'
#
loop_
_entity.id
_entity.type
_entity.pdbx_description
1 polymer ?
#
loop_
_entity_poly.entity_id
_entity_poly.type
_entity_poly.pdbx_seq_one_letter_code
_entity_poly.pdbx_strand_id
1 'polypeptide(L)'
;MNILFFMLIGTFGLIAHWCKRWLREQTTASLLDYYLKYNRRATAATAITFSGALFGFLSSSPELTPVTAYAVFLTGYGIDSAINAE
;
A
#
# COMPACT_ATOMS: atom_id res chain seq x y z
N MET A 1 -15.56 -11.80 2.82
CA MET A 1 -14.38 -11.01 3.20
C MET A 1 -14.84 -9.76 3.93
N ASN A 2 -14.08 -9.23 4.90
CA ASN A 2 -14.45 -8.03 5.66
C ASN A 2 -13.55 -6.83 5.32
N ILE A 3 -13.94 -5.62 5.70
CA ILE A 3 -13.18 -4.39 5.39
C ILE A 3 -11.76 -4.44 5.97
N LEU A 4 -11.58 -5.01 7.16
CA LEU A 4 -10.27 -5.23 7.78
C LEU A 4 -9.34 -6.05 6.87
N PHE A 5 -9.86 -7.09 6.22
CA PHE A 5 -9.10 -7.89 5.26
C PHE A 5 -8.57 -7.05 4.10
N PHE A 6 -9.37 -6.13 3.55
CA PHE A 6 -8.91 -5.26 2.46
C PHE A 6 -7.86 -4.24 2.92
N MET A 7 -7.98 -3.69 4.13
CA MET A 7 -6.95 -2.83 4.70
C MET A 7 -5.61 -3.58 4.85
N LEU A 8 -5.65 -4.85 5.28
CA LEU A 8 -4.46 -5.69 5.35
C LEU A 8 -3.88 -5.96 3.95
N ILE A 9 -4.72 -6.27 2.97
CA ILE A 9 -4.29 -6.52 1.59
C ILE A 9 -3.64 -5.27 0.95
N GLY A 10 -4.21 -4.09 1.17
CA GLY A 10 -3.58 -2.84 0.72
C GLY A 10 -2.22 -2.62 1.38
N THR A 11 -2.12 -2.90 2.68
CA THR A 11 -0.85 -2.84 3.43
C THR A 11 0.19 -3.83 2.88
N PHE A 12 -0.23 -5.04 2.49
CA PHE A 12 0.66 -5.98 1.80
C PHE A 12 1.18 -5.46 0.46
N GLY A 13 0.43 -4.59 -0.23
CA GLY A 13 0.90 -3.88 -1.42
C GLY A 13 2.13 -3.01 -1.13
N LEU A 14 2.12 -2.26 -0.02
CA LEU A 14 3.26 -1.47 0.42
C LEU A 14 4.45 -2.39 0.72
N ILE A 15 4.23 -3.44 1.52
CA ILE A 15 5.29 -4.40 1.86
C ILE A 15 5.90 -5.02 0.58
N ALA A 16 5.07 -5.35 -0.41
CA ALA A 16 5.53 -5.88 -1.69
C ALA A 16 6.40 -4.86 -2.46
N HIS A 17 6.07 -3.57 -2.41
CA HIS A 17 6.91 -2.53 -2.99
C HIS A 17 8.27 -2.44 -2.27
N TRP A 18 8.30 -2.44 -0.94
CA TRP A 18 9.56 -2.52 -0.20
C TRP A 18 10.36 -3.79 -0.54
N CYS A 19 9.72 -4.96 -0.59
CA CYS A 19 10.37 -6.22 -0.97
C CYS A 19 11.00 -6.12 -2.36
N LYS A 20 10.30 -5.54 -3.34
CA LYS A 20 10.86 -5.29 -4.67
C LYS A 20 12.10 -4.42 -4.61
N ARG A 21 12.07 -3.32 -3.85
CA ARG A 21 13.23 -2.42 -3.70
C ARG A 21 14.42 -3.12 -3.04
N TRP A 22 14.15 -3.93 -2.03
CA TRP A 22 15.17 -4.72 -1.34
C TRP A 22 15.80 -5.76 -2.27
N LEU A 23 14.99 -6.51 -3.03
CA LEU A 23 15.47 -7.48 -4.03
C LEU A 23 16.25 -6.83 -5.19
N ARG A 24 15.96 -5.57 -5.51
CA ARG A 24 16.67 -4.78 -6.51
C ARG A 24 17.89 -4.03 -5.95
N GLU A 25 18.24 -4.25 -4.68
CA GLU A 25 19.32 -3.56 -3.98
C GLU A 25 19.18 -2.02 -3.97
N GLN A 26 17.97 -1.50 -4.17
CA GLN A 26 17.65 -0.07 -4.15
C GLN A 26 17.46 0.48 -2.73
N THR A 27 17.45 -0.40 -1.72
CA THR A 27 17.48 -0.03 -0.31
C THR A 27 18.15 -1.13 0.50
N THR A 28 18.96 -0.72 1.48
CA THR A 28 19.55 -1.59 2.51
C THR A 28 18.81 -1.49 3.84
N ALA A 29 17.79 -0.63 3.93
CA ALA A 29 17.03 -0.41 5.14
C ALA A 29 16.07 -1.58 5.42
N SER A 30 15.94 -1.92 6.69
CA SER A 30 14.87 -2.82 7.15
C SER A 30 13.50 -2.23 6.83
N LEU A 31 12.46 -3.07 6.73
CA LEU A 31 11.10 -2.64 6.40
C LEU A 31 10.62 -1.48 7.31
N LEU A 32 10.81 -1.63 8.62
CA LEU A 32 10.39 -0.63 9.59
C LEU A 32 11.21 0.65 9.49
N ASP A 33 12.53 0.55 9.32
CA ASP A 33 13.36 1.74 9.15
C ASP A 33 13.00 2.49 7.87
N TYR A 34 12.75 1.75 6.78
CA TYR A 34 12.35 2.33 5.51
C TYR A 34 11.08 3.17 5.66
N TYR A 35 10.01 2.61 6.24
CA TYR A 35 8.73 3.29 6.34
C TYR A 35 8.64 4.31 7.49
N LEU A 36 9.23 4.02 8.65
CA LEU A 36 9.03 4.82 9.86
C LEU A 36 10.14 5.83 10.12
N LYS A 37 11.35 5.61 9.59
CA LYS A 37 12.51 6.47 9.81
C LYS A 37 12.88 7.26 8.56
N TYR A 38 13.14 6.57 7.45
CA TYR A 38 13.69 7.18 6.25
C TYR A 38 12.61 7.83 5.37
N ASN A 39 11.45 7.19 5.21
CA ASN A 39 10.37 7.65 4.33
C ASN A 39 9.10 8.05 5.06
N ARG A 40 9.16 8.41 6.35
CA ARG A 40 7.98 8.70 7.21
C ARG A 40 6.93 9.64 6.58
N ARG A 41 7.37 10.66 5.83
CA ARG A 41 6.47 11.61 5.16
C ARG A 41 5.77 10.98 3.97
N ALA A 42 6.51 10.22 3.16
CA ALA A 42 5.95 9.44 2.06
C ALA A 42 4.99 8.38 2.60
N THR A 43 5.36 7.65 3.66
CA THR A 43 4.48 6.67 4.34
C THR A 43 3.17 7.30 4.80
N ALA A 44 3.23 8.48 5.43
CA ALA A 44 2.03 9.19 5.86
C ALA A 44 1.16 9.62 4.66
N ALA A 45 1.78 10.10 3.58
CA ALA A 45 1.08 10.43 2.34
C ALA A 45 0.43 9.20 1.71
N THR A 46 1.15 8.05 1.62
CA THR A 46 0.61 6.76 1.17
C THR A 46 -0.60 6.35 2.00
N ALA A 47 -0.52 6.44 3.32
CA ALA A 47 -1.62 6.07 4.22
C ALA A 47 -2.87 6.96 4.00
N ILE A 48 -2.68 8.28 3.87
CA ILE A 48 -3.77 9.22 3.61
C ILE A 48 -4.41 8.95 2.24
N THR A 49 -3.61 8.84 1.19
CA THR A 49 -4.10 8.60 -0.18
C THR A 49 -4.78 7.25 -0.30
N PHE A 50 -4.22 6.19 0.30
CA PHE A 50 -4.83 4.87 0.32
C PHE A 50 -6.16 4.88 1.08
N SER A 51 -6.21 5.55 2.23
CA SER A 51 -7.46 5.67 3.01
C SER A 51 -8.55 6.40 2.24
N GLY A 52 -8.20 7.47 1.52
CA GLY A 52 -9.13 8.19 0.65
C GLY A 52 -9.62 7.32 -0.51
N ALA A 53 -8.71 6.60 -1.18
CA ALA A 53 -9.05 5.68 -2.26
C ALA A 53 -9.97 4.54 -1.77
N LEU A 54 -9.65 3.95 -0.61
CA LEU A 54 -10.45 2.89 0.00
C LEU A 54 -11.83 3.41 0.41
N PHE A 55 -11.91 4.60 1.00
CA PHE A 55 -13.19 5.22 1.34
C PHE A 55 -14.06 5.46 0.09
N GLY A 56 -13.48 6.03 -0.97
CA GLY A 56 -14.18 6.24 -2.24
C GLY A 56 -14.60 4.94 -2.90
N PHE A 57 -13.80 3.89 -2.79
CA PHE A 57 -14.17 2.56 -3.26
C PHE A 57 -15.34 1.99 -2.44
N LEU A 58 -15.26 2.02 -1.11
CA LEU A 58 -16.30 1.46 -0.23
C LEU A 58 -17.63 2.22 -0.33
N SER A 59 -17.62 3.53 -0.62
CA SER A 59 -18.85 4.31 -0.78
C SER A 59 -19.68 3.86 -1.99
N SER A 60 -19.07 3.19 -2.96
CA SER A 60 -19.77 2.56 -4.09
C SER A 60 -20.50 1.26 -3.74
N SER A 61 -20.43 0.82 -2.47
CA SER A 61 -20.96 -0.48 -2.00
C SER A 61 -20.50 -1.67 -2.86
N PRO A 62 -19.18 -1.84 -3.07
CA PRO A 62 -18.66 -2.82 -4.01
C PRO A 62 -18.77 -4.25 -3.46
N GLU A 63 -18.80 -5.22 -4.37
CA GLU A 63 -18.68 -6.61 -3.98
C GLU A 63 -17.27 -6.93 -3.48
N LEU A 64 -17.21 -7.60 -2.32
CA LEU A 64 -15.96 -7.97 -1.65
C LEU A 64 -15.49 -9.36 -2.12
N THR A 65 -14.84 -9.38 -3.28
CA THR A 65 -14.39 -10.57 -4.00
C THR A 65 -12.86 -10.64 -4.07
N PRO A 66 -12.27 -11.78 -4.49
CA PRO A 66 -10.83 -11.85 -4.75
C PRO A 66 -10.33 -10.83 -5.78
N VAL A 67 -11.17 -10.44 -6.76
CA VAL A 67 -10.80 -9.43 -7.77
C VAL A 67 -10.63 -8.07 -7.11
N THR A 68 -11.52 -7.69 -6.20
CA THR A 68 -11.37 -6.43 -5.46
C THR A 68 -10.19 -6.50 -4.50
N ALA A 69 -9.85 -7.67 -3.94
CA ALA A 69 -8.64 -7.81 -3.13
C ALA A 69 -7.37 -7.57 -3.97
N TYR A 70 -7.31 -8.13 -5.18
CA TYR A 70 -6.21 -7.84 -6.13
C TYR A 70 -6.12 -6.34 -6.45
N ALA A 71 -7.25 -5.69 -6.72
CA ALA A 71 -7.28 -4.25 -6.99
C ALA A 71 -6.74 -3.44 -5.80
N VAL A 72 -7.18 -3.75 -4.57
CA VAL A 72 -6.72 -3.06 -3.36
C VAL A 72 -5.23 -3.29 -3.09
N PHE A 73 -4.72 -4.50 -3.35
CA PHE A 73 -3.27 -4.78 -3.30
C PHE A 73 -2.50 -3.87 -4.26
N LEU A 74 -2.93 -3.82 -5.53
CA LEU A 74 -2.29 -2.98 -6.54
C LEU A 74 -2.40 -1.50 -6.21
N THR A 75 -3.51 -1.05 -5.64
CA THR A 75 -3.67 0.33 -5.19
C THR A 75 -2.65 0.68 -4.11
N GLY A 76 -2.50 -0.17 -3.09
CA GLY A 76 -1.50 0.04 -2.03
C GLY A 76 -0.07 0.07 -2.58
N TYR A 77 0.28 -0.92 -3.41
CA TYR A 77 1.58 -0.98 -4.07
C TYR A 77 1.83 0.24 -4.96
N GLY A 78 0.86 0.62 -5.79
CA GLY A 78 1.00 1.67 -6.79
C GLY A 78 1.09 3.06 -6.18
N ILE A 79 0.28 3.35 -5.15
CA ILE A 79 0.38 4.62 -4.41
C ILE A 79 1.76 4.74 -3.77
N ASP A 80 2.25 3.67 -3.12
CA ASP A 80 3.54 3.71 -2.44
C ASP A 80 4.70 3.87 -3.44
N SER A 81 4.66 3.15 -4.55
CA SER A 81 5.63 3.28 -5.65
C SER A 81 5.64 4.69 -6.23
N ALA A 82 4.46 5.26 -6.53
CA ALA A 82 4.35 6.60 -7.10
C ALA A 82 4.83 7.71 -6.16
N ILE A 83 4.47 7.65 -4.87
CA ILE A 83 4.86 8.69 -3.89
C ILE A 83 6.36 8.62 -3.58
N ASN A 84 6.95 7.43 -3.57
CA ASN A 84 8.39 7.28 -3.39
C ASN A 84 9.19 7.52 -4.70
N ALA A 85 8.54 8.04 -5.74
CA ALA A 85 9.11 8.44 -7.03
C ALA A 85 9.95 7.34 -7.72
N GLU A 86 9.35 6.15 -7.86
CA GLU A 86 9.76 5.18 -8.89
C GLU A 86 9.19 5.52 -10.28
#